data_AF-M9NKP4-F1
#
_entry.id   AF-M9NKP4-F1
#
_cell.length_a   1.000
_cell.length_b   1.000
_cell.length_c   1.000
_cell.angle_alpha   90.00
_cell.angle_beta   90.00
_cell.angle_gamma   90.00
#
_symmetry.space_group_name_H-M   'P 1'
#
loop_
_entity.id
_entity.type
_entity.pdbx_description
1 polymer ?
#
loop_
_entity_poly.entity_id
_entity_poly.type
_entity_poly.pdbx_seq_one_letter_code
_entity_poly.pdbx_strand_id
1 'polypeptide(L)'
;QRTQSLYYVDIFGQTINKYTPATESHSKAKLDENVTFIIPKDGEPDKYIITVGSKIVEIEWDGSSPDVKILKILTDFDSKKINDGKCDPKGRLWFGTIGEDPLNIQSKPEMGSLFCLDPMGNVSMHVSNVMISNGLTWNADRTKFYYIDSLKFTIDEFDYDDATGHIGNGRSIFSLQTNKIEGMPDGMTI
;
A
#
# COMPACT_ATOMS: atom_id res chain seq x y z
N GLN A 1 7.39 -19.88 -3.05
CA GLN A 1 8.34 -20.45 -2.07
C GLN A 1 8.70 -19.35 -1.08
N ARG A 2 8.70 -19.61 0.24
CA ARG A 2 9.11 -18.59 1.23
C ARG A 2 10.63 -18.45 1.20
N THR A 3 11.13 -17.26 0.84
CA THR A 3 12.56 -16.99 0.65
C THR A 3 13.28 -16.47 1.90
N GLN A 4 12.54 -16.20 2.99
CA GLN A 4 13.05 -15.52 4.19
C GLN A 4 13.75 -14.18 3.85
N SER A 5 13.19 -13.46 2.88
CA SER A 5 13.64 -12.13 2.47
C SER A 5 12.61 -11.07 2.85
N LEU A 6 13.10 -9.89 3.22
CA LEU A 6 12.32 -8.67 3.32
C LEU A 6 12.37 -7.95 1.97
N TYR A 7 11.20 -7.57 1.47
CA TYR A 7 11.07 -6.68 0.32
C TYR A 7 10.54 -5.33 0.79
N TYR A 8 11.12 -4.25 0.28
CA TYR A 8 10.71 -2.89 0.62
C TYR A 8 11.06 -1.93 -0.51
N VAL A 9 10.60 -0.68 -0.35
CA VAL A 9 10.80 0.37 -1.34
C VAL A 9 11.55 1.55 -0.72
N ASP A 10 12.22 2.32 -1.57
CA ASP A 10 12.59 3.70 -1.27
C ASP A 10 11.84 4.59 -2.26
N ILE A 11 10.85 5.34 -1.75
CA ILE A 11 9.97 6.18 -2.56
C ILE A 11 10.78 7.27 -3.27
N PHE A 12 11.65 7.98 -2.54
CA PHE A 12 12.44 9.08 -3.09
C PHE A 12 13.65 8.57 -3.87
N GLY A 13 14.23 7.46 -3.43
CA GLY A 13 15.26 6.73 -4.17
C GLY A 13 14.73 6.04 -5.42
N GLN A 14 13.41 5.90 -5.58
CA GLN A 14 12.72 5.17 -6.66
C GLN A 14 13.28 3.76 -6.86
N THR A 15 13.42 3.02 -5.77
CA THR A 15 13.98 1.65 -5.82
C THR A 15 13.07 0.65 -5.15
N ILE A 16 13.02 -0.54 -5.73
CA ILE A 16 12.62 -1.75 -5.01
C ILE A 16 13.88 -2.41 -4.45
N ASN A 17 13.76 -2.99 -3.26
CA ASN A 17 14.87 -3.53 -2.50
C ASN A 17 14.51 -4.91 -1.97
N LYS A 18 15.51 -5.78 -1.87
CA LYS A 18 15.42 -7.09 -1.21
C LYS A 18 16.57 -7.21 -0.23
N TYR A 19 16.24 -7.59 1.00
CA TYR A 19 17.21 -7.89 2.05
C TYR A 19 17.00 -9.32 2.55
N THR A 20 18.07 -10.10 2.66
CA THR A 20 18.02 -11.46 3.22
C THR A 20 18.86 -11.49 4.51
N PRO A 21 18.23 -11.49 5.69
CA PRO A 21 18.93 -11.39 6.97
C PRO A 21 19.96 -12.51 7.20
N ALA A 22 19.63 -13.74 6.79
CA ALA A 22 20.50 -14.90 7.01
C ALA A 22 21.87 -14.79 6.31
N THR A 23 21.96 -14.01 5.23
CA THR A 23 23.18 -13.80 4.43
C THR A 23 23.67 -12.35 4.46
N GLU A 24 22.94 -11.47 5.14
CA GLU A 24 23.12 -10.01 5.12
C GLU A 24 23.16 -9.41 3.70
N SER A 25 22.65 -10.13 2.70
CA SER A 25 22.72 -9.69 1.31
C SER A 25 21.61 -8.70 1.01
N HIS A 26 21.99 -7.61 0.34
CA HIS A 26 21.07 -6.56 -0.10
C HIS A 26 21.22 -6.33 -1.61
N SER A 27 20.09 -6.28 -2.30
CA SER A 27 19.99 -5.99 -3.73
C SER A 27 18.86 -4.99 -3.99
N LYS A 28 18.99 -4.24 -5.07
CA LYS A 28 18.00 -3.24 -5.46
C LYS A 28 17.93 -3.06 -6.96
N ALA A 29 16.78 -2.63 -7.43
CA ALA A 29 16.55 -2.19 -8.81
C ALA A 29 16.03 -0.75 -8.80
N LYS A 30 16.51 0.08 -9.74
CA LYS A 30 16.10 1.49 -9.89
C LYS A 30 14.99 1.59 -10.94
N LEU A 31 13.97 2.38 -10.63
CA LEU A 31 12.84 2.66 -11.51
C LEU A 31 12.89 4.13 -11.97
N ASP A 32 12.17 4.44 -13.04
CA ASP A 32 12.09 5.80 -13.60
C ASP A 32 11.11 6.72 -12.85
N GLU A 33 10.21 6.14 -12.04
CA GLU A 33 9.20 6.85 -11.25
C GLU A 33 9.14 6.31 -9.81
N ASN A 34 8.40 7.01 -8.94
CA ASN A 34 8.22 6.60 -7.56
C ASN A 34 7.57 5.22 -7.46
N VAL A 35 8.05 4.44 -6.49
CA VAL A 35 7.51 3.13 -6.11
C VAL A 35 7.25 3.15 -4.61
N THR A 36 6.08 2.66 -4.22
CA THR A 36 5.49 2.86 -2.89
C THR A 36 5.11 1.56 -2.19
N PHE A 37 5.01 0.46 -2.93
CA PHE A 37 4.97 -0.89 -2.37
C PHE A 37 5.57 -1.91 -3.34
N ILE A 38 5.93 -3.08 -2.80
CA ILE A 38 6.33 -4.28 -3.54
C ILE A 38 5.73 -5.51 -2.87
N ILE A 39 4.98 -6.30 -3.65
CA ILE A 39 4.27 -7.46 -3.13
C ILE A 39 4.58 -8.67 -4.03
N PRO A 40 5.20 -9.75 -3.50
CA PRO A 40 5.40 -10.98 -4.25
C PRO A 40 4.07 -11.60 -4.68
N LYS A 41 4.02 -12.12 -5.91
CA LYS A 41 2.84 -12.79 -6.45
C LYS A 41 2.83 -14.26 -6.00
N ASP A 42 1.71 -14.71 -5.43
CA ASP A 42 1.64 -16.07 -4.91
C ASP A 42 1.78 -17.12 -6.02
N GLY A 43 2.53 -18.19 -5.74
CA GLY A 43 2.79 -19.26 -6.71
C GLY A 43 3.65 -18.90 -7.93
N GLU A 44 4.04 -17.63 -8.13
CA GLU A 44 4.78 -17.16 -9.31
C GLU A 44 6.14 -16.55 -8.90
N PRO A 45 7.22 -17.37 -8.90
CA PRO A 45 8.57 -16.89 -8.60
C PRO A 45 8.95 -15.69 -9.47
N ASP A 46 9.74 -14.79 -8.87
CA ASP A 46 10.29 -13.60 -9.53
C ASP A 46 9.25 -12.60 -10.05
N LYS A 47 7.96 -12.82 -9.76
CA LYS A 47 6.89 -11.88 -10.10
C LYS A 47 6.42 -11.09 -8.89
N TYR A 48 6.26 -9.80 -9.10
CA TYR A 48 5.84 -8.86 -8.07
C TYR A 48 4.80 -7.89 -8.62
N ILE A 49 3.92 -7.44 -7.74
CA ILE A 49 3.07 -6.28 -7.98
C ILE A 49 3.73 -5.08 -7.30
N ILE A 50 3.96 -4.01 -8.06
CA ILE A 50 4.58 -2.77 -7.59
C ILE A 50 3.79 -1.56 -8.10
N THR A 51 4.09 -0.39 -7.55
CA THR A 51 3.74 0.88 -8.20
C THR A 51 4.88 1.41 -9.06
N VAL A 52 4.52 2.12 -10.13
CA VAL A 52 5.43 2.97 -10.91
C VAL A 52 4.64 4.24 -11.22
N GLY A 53 4.90 5.31 -10.45
CA GLY A 53 4.12 6.54 -10.54
C GLY A 53 2.67 6.35 -10.11
N SER A 54 1.73 6.67 -11.01
CA SER A 54 0.28 6.46 -10.82
C SER A 54 -0.21 5.06 -11.19
N LYS A 55 0.69 4.16 -11.60
CA LYS A 55 0.33 2.85 -12.14
C LYS A 55 0.61 1.75 -11.12
N ILE A 56 -0.25 0.74 -11.12
CA ILE A 56 0.03 -0.55 -10.52
C ILE A 56 0.40 -1.51 -11.65
N VAL A 57 1.54 -2.16 -11.54
CA VAL A 57 2.10 -3.01 -12.59
C VAL A 57 2.51 -4.37 -12.03
N GLU A 58 2.45 -5.40 -12.87
CA GLU A 58 3.14 -6.66 -12.63
C GLU A 58 4.53 -6.58 -13.29
N ILE A 59 5.56 -6.94 -12.54
CA ILE A 59 6.94 -7.01 -13.00
C ILE A 59 7.51 -8.41 -12.87
N GLU A 60 8.58 -8.66 -13.61
CA GLU A 60 9.51 -9.77 -13.41
C GLU A 60 10.86 -9.20 -12.93
N TRP A 61 11.38 -9.75 -11.84
CA TRP A 61 12.67 -9.39 -11.25
C TRP A 61 13.27 -10.58 -10.52
N ASP A 62 14.51 -10.94 -10.84
CA ASP A 62 15.22 -12.06 -10.19
C ASP A 62 15.58 -11.80 -8.71
N GLY A 63 15.29 -10.59 -8.21
CA GLY A 63 15.59 -10.19 -6.83
C GLY A 63 17.06 -9.81 -6.60
N SER A 64 17.87 -9.60 -7.64
CA SER A 64 19.30 -9.31 -7.54
C SER A 64 19.84 -8.35 -8.60
N SER A 65 19.30 -8.44 -9.82
CA SER A 65 19.67 -7.60 -10.96
C SER A 65 19.25 -6.15 -10.75
N PRO A 66 19.98 -5.18 -11.33
CA PRO A 66 19.61 -3.77 -11.27
C PRO A 66 18.38 -3.43 -12.13
N ASP A 67 18.03 -4.34 -13.06
CA ASP A 67 16.96 -4.15 -14.03
C ASP A 67 15.71 -4.96 -13.67
N VAL A 68 14.54 -4.40 -13.99
CA VAL A 68 13.24 -5.09 -13.90
C VAL A 68 12.56 -5.09 -15.25
N LYS A 69 11.70 -6.09 -15.49
CA LYS A 69 10.86 -6.12 -16.70
C LYS A 69 9.41 -5.89 -16.33
N ILE A 70 8.79 -4.82 -16.84
CA ILE A 70 7.35 -4.62 -16.72
C ILE A 70 6.64 -5.62 -17.65
N LEU A 71 5.77 -6.45 -17.07
CA LEU A 71 5.00 -7.46 -17.80
C LEU A 71 3.64 -6.93 -18.26
N LYS A 72 2.94 -6.21 -17.37
CA LYS A 72 1.62 -5.63 -17.66
C LYS A 72 1.29 -4.48 -16.70
N ILE A 73 0.48 -3.55 -17.18
CA ILE A 73 -0.19 -2.55 -16.35
C ILE A 73 -1.50 -3.17 -15.87
N LEU A 74 -1.72 -3.18 -14.55
CA LEU A 74 -2.97 -3.67 -13.95
C LEU A 74 -4.02 -2.56 -13.88
N THR A 75 -3.60 -1.34 -13.55
CA THR A 75 -4.45 -0.16 -13.50
C THR A 75 -3.60 1.12 -13.48
N ASP A 76 -4.20 2.23 -13.91
CA ASP A 76 -3.63 3.58 -13.87
C ASP A 76 -4.59 4.52 -13.15
N PHE A 77 -4.08 5.40 -12.30
CA PHE A 77 -4.85 6.34 -11.49
C PHE A 77 -4.74 7.80 -11.95
N ASP A 78 -4.48 8.00 -13.24
CA ASP A 78 -4.53 9.31 -13.92
C ASP A 78 -3.71 10.39 -13.17
N SER A 79 -2.43 10.11 -12.93
CA SER A 79 -1.48 10.98 -12.20
C SER A 79 -1.70 11.14 -10.69
N LYS A 80 -2.69 10.47 -10.07
CA LYS A 80 -2.79 10.45 -8.60
C LYS A 80 -1.61 9.70 -8.00
N LYS A 81 -1.05 10.24 -6.92
CA LYS A 81 0.05 9.60 -6.18
C LYS A 81 -0.52 8.46 -5.34
N ILE A 82 -0.19 7.23 -5.70
CA ILE A 82 -0.44 6.06 -4.84
C ILE A 82 0.59 6.09 -3.69
N ASN A 83 0.20 5.65 -2.50
CA ASN A 83 1.08 5.59 -1.33
C ASN A 83 1.16 4.15 -0.79
N ASP A 84 0.63 3.87 0.39
CA ASP A 84 0.72 2.53 0.98
C ASP A 84 -0.24 1.54 0.31
N GLY A 85 0.12 0.26 0.36
CA GLY A 85 -0.65 -0.84 -0.19
C GLY A 85 -0.28 -2.20 0.40
N LYS A 86 -1.28 -3.05 0.60
CA LYS A 86 -1.14 -4.39 1.18
C LYS A 86 -2.23 -5.31 0.67
N CYS A 87 -1.89 -6.59 0.49
CA CYS A 87 -2.92 -7.59 0.20
C CYS A 87 -3.69 -7.97 1.46
N ASP A 88 -5.01 -8.12 1.32
CA ASP A 88 -5.83 -8.71 2.35
C ASP A 88 -5.62 -10.24 2.47
N PRO A 89 -6.22 -10.91 3.47
CA PRO A 89 -6.07 -12.36 3.65
C PRO A 89 -6.60 -13.24 2.51
N LYS A 90 -7.27 -12.67 1.50
CA LYS A 90 -7.74 -13.33 0.28
C LYS A 90 -6.91 -12.97 -0.95
N GLY A 91 -5.90 -12.12 -0.80
CA GLY A 91 -5.01 -11.71 -1.88
C GLY A 91 -5.55 -10.57 -2.74
N ARG A 92 -6.62 -9.85 -2.31
CA ARG A 92 -7.02 -8.61 -2.97
C ARG A 92 -6.03 -7.51 -2.59
N LEU A 93 -5.61 -6.71 -3.56
CA LEU A 93 -4.67 -5.61 -3.31
C LEU A 93 -5.44 -4.37 -2.85
N TRP A 94 -5.24 -3.99 -1.59
CA TRP A 94 -5.70 -2.71 -1.06
C TRP A 94 -4.60 -1.68 -1.16
N PHE A 95 -4.95 -0.47 -1.58
CA PHE A 95 -4.01 0.64 -1.74
C PHE A 95 -4.79 1.95 -1.73
N GLY A 96 -4.13 3.04 -1.38
CA GLY A 96 -4.77 4.34 -1.49
C GLY A 96 -3.88 5.42 -2.04
N THR A 97 -4.53 6.51 -2.41
CA THR A 97 -3.90 7.69 -2.99
C THR A 97 -3.77 8.82 -1.99
N ILE A 98 -2.85 9.73 -2.26
CA ILE A 98 -2.68 10.99 -1.55
C ILE A 98 -3.48 12.07 -2.28
N GLY A 99 -4.08 12.98 -1.52
CA GLY A 99 -4.65 14.20 -2.10
C GLY A 99 -3.59 15.10 -2.72
N GLU A 100 -3.99 16.00 -3.61
CA GLU A 100 -3.11 17.04 -4.14
C GLU A 100 -2.73 18.01 -3.01
N ASP A 101 -1.45 18.32 -2.82
CA ASP A 101 -0.96 19.23 -1.77
C ASP A 101 -1.64 19.04 -0.38
N PRO A 102 -1.52 17.86 0.23
CA PRO A 102 -2.31 17.48 1.41
C PRO A 102 -2.00 18.33 2.66
N LEU A 103 -0.92 19.12 2.63
CA LEU A 103 -0.50 20.00 3.71
C LEU A 103 -1.00 21.44 3.53
N ASN A 104 -1.59 21.78 2.39
CA ASN A 104 -2.11 23.10 2.07
C ASN A 104 -3.64 23.11 2.15
N ILE A 105 -4.16 23.35 3.35
CA ILE A 105 -5.60 23.33 3.65
C ILE A 105 -6.35 24.52 3.00
N GLN A 106 -5.64 25.48 2.38
CA GLN A 106 -6.25 26.64 1.74
C GLN A 106 -6.72 26.37 0.29
N SER A 107 -6.08 25.44 -0.42
CA SER A 107 -6.65 24.90 -1.65
C SER A 107 -7.74 23.90 -1.27
N LYS A 108 -8.82 23.79 -2.05
CA LYS A 108 -9.72 22.62 -1.96
C LYS A 108 -8.99 21.50 -2.69
N PRO A 109 -8.19 20.66 -2.01
CA PRO A 109 -7.32 19.77 -2.71
C PRO A 109 -8.16 18.62 -3.28
N GLU A 110 -7.81 18.11 -4.46
CA GLU A 110 -8.36 16.83 -4.88
C GLU A 110 -7.98 15.80 -3.83
N MET A 111 -8.97 15.20 -3.16
CA MET A 111 -8.70 14.27 -2.08
C MET A 111 -8.31 12.90 -2.63
N GLY A 112 -7.47 12.20 -1.88
CA GLY A 112 -7.17 10.80 -2.09
C GLY A 112 -8.35 9.89 -1.74
N SER A 113 -8.17 8.60 -1.99
CA SER A 113 -9.16 7.57 -1.66
C SER A 113 -8.47 6.23 -1.41
N LEU A 114 -9.13 5.36 -0.65
CA LEU A 114 -8.73 3.96 -0.47
C LEU A 114 -9.48 3.08 -1.47
N PHE A 115 -8.74 2.21 -2.15
CA PHE A 115 -9.23 1.32 -3.18
C PHE A 115 -8.87 -0.14 -2.86
N CYS A 116 -9.61 -1.05 -3.50
CA CYS A 116 -9.32 -2.48 -3.55
C CYS A 116 -9.34 -2.95 -5.01
N LEU A 117 -8.25 -3.57 -5.47
CA LEU A 117 -8.11 -4.27 -6.74
C LEU A 117 -8.29 -5.77 -6.50
N ASP A 118 -9.32 -6.36 -7.09
CA ASP A 118 -9.59 -7.78 -6.99
C ASP A 118 -8.75 -8.62 -8.00
N PRO A 119 -8.67 -9.96 -7.84
CA PRO A 119 -7.94 -10.83 -8.76
C PRO A 119 -8.47 -10.85 -10.20
N MET A 120 -9.72 -10.39 -10.42
CA MET A 120 -10.33 -10.27 -11.75
C MET A 120 -9.96 -8.95 -12.43
N GLY A 121 -9.27 -8.05 -11.73
CA GLY A 121 -8.86 -6.74 -12.24
C GLY A 121 -9.86 -5.62 -11.97
N ASN A 122 -10.91 -5.86 -11.17
CA ASN A 122 -11.87 -4.80 -10.85
C ASN A 122 -11.34 -3.94 -9.70
N VAL A 123 -11.47 -2.63 -9.86
CA VAL A 123 -11.13 -1.63 -8.83
C VAL A 123 -12.42 -1.13 -8.19
N SER A 124 -12.46 -1.13 -6.86
CA SER A 124 -13.55 -0.56 -6.07
C SER A 124 -13.02 0.44 -5.05
N MET A 125 -13.74 1.55 -4.85
CA MET A 125 -13.41 2.57 -3.85
C MET A 125 -14.14 2.27 -2.54
N HIS A 126 -13.43 2.33 -1.43
CA HIS A 126 -13.96 2.00 -0.10
C HIS A 126 -13.99 3.20 0.86
N VAL A 127 -13.03 4.11 0.76
CA VAL A 127 -12.98 5.34 1.58
C VAL A 127 -12.65 6.51 0.67
N SER A 128 -13.45 7.58 0.75
CA SER A 128 -13.20 8.85 0.07
C SER A 128 -12.66 9.90 1.04
N ASN A 129 -12.26 11.06 0.53
CA ASN A 129 -11.77 12.18 1.32
C ASN A 129 -10.56 11.82 2.20
N VAL A 130 -9.64 11.02 1.64
CA VAL A 130 -8.39 10.65 2.30
C VAL A 130 -7.34 11.72 2.01
N MET A 131 -6.63 12.20 3.03
CA MET A 131 -5.55 13.16 2.80
C MET A 131 -4.23 12.44 2.46
N ILE A 132 -3.77 11.53 3.32
CA ILE A 132 -2.58 10.70 3.08
C ILE A 132 -2.90 9.26 3.44
N SER A 133 -3.22 8.44 2.42
CA SER A 133 -3.46 7.01 2.61
C SER A 133 -2.21 6.30 3.12
N ASN A 134 -2.28 5.65 4.26
CA ASN A 134 -1.14 4.98 4.86
C ASN A 134 -1.54 3.61 5.42
N GLY A 135 -0.97 3.20 6.55
CA GLY A 135 -1.04 1.86 7.10
C GLY A 135 -2.42 1.21 7.00
N LEU A 136 -2.40 -0.06 6.61
CA LEU A 136 -3.57 -0.92 6.60
C LEU A 136 -3.25 -2.34 7.08
N THR A 137 -4.18 -2.96 7.81
CA THR A 137 -4.06 -4.35 8.26
C THR A 137 -5.41 -4.94 8.67
N TRP A 138 -5.43 -6.24 8.92
CA TRP A 138 -6.63 -7.00 9.31
C TRP A 138 -6.35 -7.76 10.59
N ASN A 139 -7.36 -7.92 11.45
CA ASN A 139 -7.23 -8.80 12.60
C ASN A 139 -7.11 -10.28 12.16
N ALA A 140 -6.58 -11.13 13.05
CA ALA A 140 -6.40 -12.56 12.79
C ALA A 140 -7.71 -13.29 12.43
N ASP A 141 -8.83 -12.87 13.02
CA ASP A 141 -10.16 -13.46 12.78
C ASP A 141 -10.80 -13.01 11.47
N ARG A 142 -10.18 -12.05 10.74
CA ARG A 142 -10.66 -11.53 9.44
C ARG A 142 -12.06 -10.93 9.50
N THR A 143 -12.35 -10.24 10.59
CA THR A 143 -13.62 -9.54 10.82
C THR A 143 -13.44 -8.03 10.93
N LYS A 144 -12.19 -7.57 11.05
CA LYS A 144 -11.83 -6.16 11.23
C LYS A 144 -10.76 -5.75 10.24
N PHE A 145 -10.93 -4.55 9.71
CA PHE A 145 -9.94 -3.83 8.91
C PHE A 145 -9.52 -2.58 9.66
N TYR A 146 -8.22 -2.34 9.77
CA TYR A 146 -7.66 -1.14 10.39
C TYR A 146 -6.99 -0.30 9.33
N TYR A 147 -7.17 1.02 9.42
CA TYR A 147 -6.66 1.95 8.42
C TYR A 147 -6.20 3.26 9.03
N ILE A 148 -5.16 3.84 8.44
CA ILE A 148 -4.60 5.13 8.78
C ILE A 148 -4.73 6.07 7.57
N ASP A 149 -5.40 7.20 7.81
CA ASP A 149 -5.14 8.44 7.07
C ASP A 149 -4.27 9.32 7.98
N SER A 150 -3.02 9.56 7.58
CA SER A 150 -2.02 10.15 8.48
C SER A 150 -2.43 11.51 9.04
N LEU A 151 -3.17 12.31 8.27
CA LEU A 151 -3.60 13.64 8.70
C LEU A 151 -4.89 13.63 9.54
N LYS A 152 -5.49 12.46 9.77
CA LYS A 152 -6.53 12.29 10.82
C LYS A 152 -5.95 12.01 12.20
N PHE A 153 -4.65 11.73 12.32
CA PHE A 153 -3.97 11.44 13.60
C PHE A 153 -4.63 10.32 14.43
N THR A 154 -5.30 9.39 13.74
CA THR A 154 -6.10 8.33 14.34
C THR A 154 -5.85 7.00 13.63
N ILE A 155 -6.16 5.91 14.34
CA ILE A 155 -6.30 4.57 13.77
C ILE A 155 -7.80 4.28 13.74
N ASP A 156 -8.33 4.05 12.55
CA ASP A 156 -9.73 3.73 12.34
C ASP A 156 -9.91 2.21 12.19
N GLU A 157 -10.98 1.68 12.79
CA GLU A 157 -11.44 0.29 12.63
C GLU A 157 -12.73 0.27 11.80
N PHE A 158 -12.83 -0.70 10.91
CA PHE A 158 -14.02 -1.04 10.15
C PHE A 158 -14.41 -2.49 10.40
N ASP A 159 -15.70 -2.79 10.36
CA ASP A 159 -16.16 -4.17 10.14
C ASP A 159 -15.74 -4.60 8.74
N TYR A 160 -15.18 -5.80 8.61
CA TYR A 160 -14.67 -6.35 7.35
C TYR A 160 -15.31 -7.70 7.07
N ASP A 161 -15.81 -7.87 5.85
CA ASP A 161 -16.33 -9.13 5.33
C ASP A 161 -15.24 -9.80 4.47
N ASP A 162 -14.65 -10.89 4.96
CA ASP A 162 -13.58 -11.61 4.24
C ASP A 162 -14.03 -12.15 2.87
N ALA A 163 -15.31 -12.54 2.74
CA ALA A 163 -15.82 -13.10 1.49
C ALA A 163 -15.93 -12.04 0.40
N THR A 164 -16.43 -10.85 0.74
CA THR A 164 -16.74 -9.81 -0.26
C THR A 164 -15.69 -8.69 -0.32
N GLY A 165 -14.94 -8.48 0.75
CA GLY A 165 -13.99 -7.37 0.88
C GLY A 165 -14.66 -6.06 1.26
N HIS A 166 -15.97 -6.10 1.53
CA HIS A 166 -16.70 -4.94 1.98
C HIS A 166 -16.21 -4.51 3.37
N ILE A 167 -16.07 -3.20 3.55
CA ILE A 167 -15.83 -2.58 4.85
C ILE A 167 -16.96 -1.62 5.21
N GLY A 168 -17.31 -1.55 6.50
CA GLY A 168 -18.38 -0.68 6.98
C GLY A 168 -18.21 -0.29 8.45
N ASN A 169 -19.14 0.52 8.96
CA ASN A 169 -19.19 0.93 10.37
C ASN A 169 -17.87 1.51 10.92
N GLY A 170 -17.17 2.28 10.07
CA GLY A 170 -15.88 2.89 10.39
C GLY A 170 -15.93 3.79 11.62
N ARG A 171 -15.00 3.60 12.56
CA ARG A 171 -14.86 4.43 13.75
C ARG A 171 -13.39 4.52 14.18
N SER A 172 -13.02 5.65 14.77
CA SER A 172 -11.71 5.78 15.39
C SER A 172 -11.63 4.93 16.66
N ILE A 173 -10.59 4.11 16.77
CA ILE A 173 -10.31 3.29 17.97
C ILE A 173 -9.12 3.79 18.76
N PHE A 174 -8.28 4.64 18.14
CA PHE A 174 -7.11 5.21 18.78
C PHE A 174 -6.82 6.60 18.20
N SER A 175 -6.53 7.56 19.07
CA SER A 175 -6.13 8.92 18.69
C SER A 175 -4.77 9.24 19.27
N LEU A 176 -3.82 9.66 18.43
CA LEU A 176 -2.50 10.11 18.90
C LEU A 176 -2.65 11.36 19.77
N GLN A 177 -3.53 12.30 19.37
CA GLN A 177 -3.74 13.56 20.08
C GLN A 177 -4.30 13.35 21.49
N THR A 178 -5.35 12.51 21.65
CA THR A 178 -5.91 12.20 22.97
C THR A 178 -4.89 11.51 23.88
N ASN A 179 -4.00 10.71 23.30
CA ASN A 179 -2.94 10.01 24.01
C ASN A 179 -1.62 10.80 24.13
N LYS A 180 -1.58 12.06 23.67
CA LYS A 180 -0.40 12.93 23.69
C LYS A 180 0.84 12.32 23.01
N ILE A 181 0.62 11.62 21.91
CA ILE A 181 1.68 11.05 21.06
C ILE A 181 1.98 12.06 19.94
N GLU A 182 3.25 12.42 19.81
CA GLU A 182 3.73 13.33 18.76
C GLU A 182 3.92 12.58 17.43
N GLY A 183 3.91 13.33 16.32
CA GLY A 183 4.09 12.80 14.98
C GLY A 183 2.78 12.43 14.28
N MET A 184 2.91 11.71 13.16
CA MET A 184 1.80 11.23 12.34
C MET A 184 1.83 9.70 12.26
N PRO A 185 0.67 9.03 12.33
CA PRO A 185 0.62 7.60 12.07
C PRO A 185 0.92 7.33 10.59
N ASP A 186 1.69 6.28 10.30
CA ASP A 186 2.17 5.93 8.96
C ASP A 186 1.79 4.45 8.66
N GLY A 187 2.72 3.59 8.26
CA GLY A 187 2.50 2.15 8.09
C GLY A 187 2.12 1.42 9.39
N MET A 188 1.36 0.32 9.26
CA MET A 188 1.02 -0.57 10.39
C MET A 188 0.98 -2.05 9.99
N THR A 189 1.06 -2.94 10.98
CA THR A 189 0.83 -4.39 10.81
C THR A 189 0.28 -5.01 12.10
N ILE A 190 -0.34 -6.18 11.97
CA ILE A 190 -0.64 -7.14 13.04
C ILE A 190 0.23 -8.39 12.82
#